data_AF-A0A7C0XE74-F1
#
_entry.id   AF-A0A7C0XE74-F1
#
_cell.length_a   1.000
_cell.length_b   1.000
_cell.length_c   1.000
_cell.angle_alpha   90.00
_cell.angle_beta   90.00
_cell.angle_gamma   90.00
#
_symmetry.space_group_name_H-M   'P 1'
#
loop_
_entity.id
_entity.type
_entity.pdbx_description
1 polymer ?
#
loop_
_entity_poly.entity_id
_entity_poly.type
_entity_poly.pdbx_seq_one_letter_code
_entity_poly.pdbx_strand_id
1 'polypeptide(L)'
;LMDLSLINNYDIVLHFGHAEYPYWKPPPKVKLIDVFSRNTIPDETLNSFINELKGRGVERIALYTTAQHPHLAREVRERLAAEGFTVVNNPVKSIVFGCWFSDLPEIKNDVDAVAVVAGGKFHAVGLGLVTGGNIPVYGIDPYLGRYIDYSDEVYRTLKVRYGKIVKAMNAQNWLLVVGSAGQYRPAIVERVSSELRGREKEIVKTVATYISQDLLLDMDNDWVEAIVITSCPRLALEDLSSFPKPVLTPGEALISVGALPFESYVFPW
;
A
#
# COMPACT_ATOMS: atom_id res chain seq x y z
N LEU A 1 3.96 2.13 -15.02
CA LEU A 1 5.16 1.28 -15.10
C LEU A 1 6.09 1.90 -16.15
N MET A 2 7.40 1.87 -15.91
CA MET A 2 8.37 2.32 -16.92
C MET A 2 8.71 1.16 -17.85
N ASP A 3 8.45 1.34 -19.15
CA ASP A 3 8.92 0.42 -20.17
C ASP A 3 10.40 0.67 -20.44
N LEU A 4 11.26 -0.19 -19.89
CA LEU A 4 12.70 -0.06 -20.02
C LEU A 4 13.18 -0.25 -21.47
N SER A 5 12.46 -1.01 -22.28
CA SER A 5 12.80 -1.18 -23.70
C SER A 5 12.57 0.12 -24.47
N LEU A 6 11.45 0.80 -24.19
CA LEU A 6 11.13 2.08 -24.78
C LEU A 6 12.10 3.18 -24.33
N ILE A 7 12.42 3.24 -23.04
CA ILE A 7 13.36 4.22 -22.47
C ILE A 7 14.73 4.15 -23.15
N ASN A 8 15.16 2.97 -23.60
CA ASN A 8 16.45 2.82 -24.27
C ASN A 8 16.55 3.56 -25.61
N ASN A 9 15.42 3.81 -26.28
CA ASN A 9 15.36 4.48 -27.58
C ASN A 9 15.44 6.02 -27.53
N TYR A 10 15.49 6.60 -26.33
CA TYR A 10 15.53 8.05 -26.14
C TYR A 10 16.79 8.50 -25.39
N ASP A 11 17.24 9.72 -25.69
CA ASP A 11 18.37 10.36 -25.01
C ASP A 11 17.99 10.81 -23.59
N ILE A 12 16.75 11.25 -23.42
CA ILE A 12 16.18 11.71 -22.14
C ILE A 12 14.70 11.32 -22.05
N VAL A 13 14.24 10.98 -20.85
CA VAL A 13 12.83 10.70 -20.56
C VAL A 13 12.38 11.55 -19.38
N LEU A 14 11.38 12.41 -19.60
CA LEU A 14 10.77 13.20 -18.52
C LEU A 14 9.60 12.43 -17.92
N HIS A 15 9.68 12.11 -16.64
CA HIS A 15 8.69 11.29 -15.93
C HIS A 15 8.02 12.13 -14.83
N PHE A 16 6.76 12.46 -15.05
CA PHE A 16 6.04 13.44 -14.23
C PHE A 16 5.28 12.78 -13.07
N GLY A 17 5.21 13.48 -11.94
CA GLY A 17 4.24 13.23 -10.86
C GLY A 17 4.59 12.10 -9.89
N HIS A 18 5.77 11.49 -10.00
CA HIS A 18 6.21 10.41 -9.12
C HIS A 18 7.53 10.75 -8.44
N ALA A 19 7.58 10.47 -7.14
CA ALA A 19 8.83 10.49 -6.37
C ALA A 19 9.67 9.24 -6.63
N GLU A 20 10.96 9.30 -6.31
CA GLU A 20 11.87 8.16 -6.41
C GLU A 20 11.42 7.01 -5.51
N TYR A 21 11.45 5.78 -6.04
CA TYR A 21 11.06 4.60 -5.28
C TYR A 21 12.24 4.06 -4.44
N PRO A 22 12.07 3.76 -3.14
CA PRO A 22 13.20 3.39 -2.27
C PRO A 22 13.97 2.14 -2.71
N TYR A 23 13.31 1.18 -3.34
CA TYR A 23 13.91 -0.12 -3.68
C TYR A 23 14.26 -0.27 -5.17
N TRP A 24 14.05 0.76 -5.98
CA TRP A 24 14.35 0.69 -7.40
C TRP A 24 14.70 2.07 -7.94
N LYS A 25 15.81 2.16 -8.66
CA LYS A 25 16.26 3.40 -9.30
C LYS A 25 16.01 3.35 -10.80
N PRO A 26 15.44 4.42 -11.38
CA PRO A 26 15.31 4.50 -12.82
C PRO A 26 16.67 4.67 -13.51
N PRO A 27 16.76 4.33 -14.82
CA PRO A 27 17.95 4.62 -15.61
C PRO A 27 18.34 6.11 -15.52
N PRO A 28 19.64 6.47 -15.56
CA PRO A 28 20.10 7.86 -15.39
C PRO A 28 19.50 8.89 -16.34
N LYS A 29 19.04 8.45 -17.52
CA LYS A 29 18.37 9.26 -18.54
C LYS A 29 16.92 9.62 -18.21
N VAL A 30 16.32 8.97 -17.22
CA VAL A 30 14.99 9.30 -16.71
C VAL A 30 15.13 10.42 -15.69
N LYS A 31 14.44 11.54 -15.93
CA LYS A 31 14.35 12.67 -15.01
C LYS A 31 12.95 12.70 -14.41
N LEU A 32 12.89 12.51 -13.10
CA LEU A 32 11.66 12.64 -12.34
C LEU A 32 11.33 14.14 -12.19
N ILE A 33 10.12 14.52 -12.58
CA ILE A 33 9.64 15.89 -12.52
C ILE A 33 8.47 15.94 -11.54
N ASP A 34 8.65 16.67 -10.45
CA ASP A 34 7.61 16.85 -9.45
C ASP A 34 6.42 17.63 -10.02
N VAL A 35 5.22 17.17 -9.68
CA VAL A 35 3.97 17.85 -10.04
C VAL A 35 3.18 18.07 -8.74
N PHE A 36 3.61 19.09 -8.00
CA PHE A 36 2.95 19.45 -6.74
C PHE A 36 1.55 19.99 -6.99
N SER A 37 0.62 19.57 -6.12
CA SER A 37 -0.73 20.11 -6.11
C SER A 37 -0.69 21.61 -5.77
N ARG A 38 -1.69 22.35 -6.26
CA ARG A 38 -1.95 23.75 -5.87
C ARG A 38 -3.19 23.89 -5.00
N ASN A 39 -3.79 22.76 -4.61
CA ASN A 39 -4.94 22.77 -3.73
C ASN A 39 -4.55 23.30 -2.35
N THR A 40 -5.56 23.72 -1.60
CA THR A 40 -5.44 24.11 -0.19
C THR A 40 -6.39 23.25 0.62
N ILE A 41 -6.13 23.15 1.93
CA ILE A 41 -7.05 22.48 2.86
C ILE A 41 -7.88 23.59 3.53
N PRO A 42 -9.23 23.54 3.48
CA PRO A 42 -10.04 24.53 4.17
C PRO A 42 -9.78 24.54 5.68
N ASP A 43 -9.72 25.71 6.31
CA ASP A 43 -9.50 25.83 7.76
C ASP A 43 -10.53 25.06 8.59
N GLU A 44 -11.79 25.09 8.16
CA GLU A 44 -12.87 24.33 8.80
C GLU A 44 -12.61 22.82 8.80
N THR A 45 -11.98 22.29 7.76
CA THR A 45 -11.58 20.87 7.69
C THR A 45 -10.55 20.55 8.76
N LEU A 46 -9.51 21.38 8.89
CA LEU A 46 -8.46 21.16 9.89
C LEU A 46 -9.00 21.32 11.30
N ASN A 47 -9.82 22.34 11.55
CA ASN A 47 -10.45 22.55 12.84
C ASN A 47 -11.34 21.37 13.24
N SER A 48 -12.15 20.86 12.31
CA SER A 48 -13.01 19.71 12.55
C SER A 48 -12.20 18.44 12.80
N PHE A 49 -11.13 18.22 12.02
CA PHE A 49 -10.21 17.10 12.22
C PHE A 49 -9.50 17.16 13.59
N ILE A 50 -9.00 18.33 13.97
CA ILE A 50 -8.40 18.56 15.30
C ILE A 50 -9.40 18.27 16.41
N ASN A 51 -10.64 18.73 16.29
CA ASN A 51 -11.69 18.47 17.28
C ASN A 51 -12.02 16.98 17.39
N GLU A 52 -12.07 16.26 16.27
CA GLU A 52 -12.23 14.80 16.25
C GLU A 52 -11.10 14.10 17.01
N LEU A 53 -9.84 14.47 16.74
CA LEU A 53 -8.68 13.90 17.42
C LEU A 53 -8.73 14.17 18.94
N LYS A 54 -9.04 15.41 19.35
CA LYS A 54 -9.23 15.77 20.77
C LYS A 54 -10.36 14.97 21.41
N GLY A 55 -11.49 14.83 20.71
CA GLY A 55 -12.65 14.07 21.19
C GLY A 55 -12.35 12.59 21.42
N ARG A 56 -11.36 12.04 20.70
CA ARG A 56 -10.88 10.66 20.88
C ARG A 56 -9.69 10.52 21.83
N GLY A 57 -9.20 11.62 22.41
CA GLY A 57 -8.03 11.60 23.29
C GLY A 57 -6.74 11.21 22.58
N VAL A 58 -6.62 11.50 21.27
CA VAL A 58 -5.38 11.30 20.52
C VAL A 58 -4.36 12.35 20.97
N GLU A 59 -3.14 11.93 21.29
CA GLU A 59 -2.03 12.82 21.62
C GLU A 59 -0.91 12.72 20.58
N ARG A 60 -0.67 11.50 20.08
CA ARG A 60 0.44 11.14 19.20
C ARG A 60 -0.09 10.63 17.87
N ILE A 61 0.33 11.27 16.78
CA ILE A 61 -0.15 10.96 15.43
C ILE A 61 1.02 10.78 14.47
N ALA A 62 0.94 9.78 13.59
CA ALA A 62 1.80 9.73 12.41
C ALA A 62 1.06 10.31 11.20
N LEU A 63 1.72 11.24 10.51
CA LEU A 63 1.17 11.94 9.36
C LEU A 63 1.96 11.58 8.10
N TYR A 64 1.26 11.19 7.06
CA TYR A 64 1.82 10.77 5.79
C TYR A 64 1.27 11.60 4.64
N THR A 65 1.88 11.47 3.47
CA THR A 65 1.42 12.15 2.26
C THR A 65 1.83 11.41 1.00
N THR A 66 1.38 11.87 -0.15
CA THR A 66 1.86 11.40 -1.47
C THR A 66 2.78 12.43 -2.09
N ALA A 67 3.47 12.07 -3.17
CA ALA A 67 4.46 12.92 -3.85
C ALA A 67 3.96 14.33 -4.21
N GLN A 68 2.65 14.52 -4.37
CA GLN A 68 2.06 15.79 -4.79
C GLN A 68 1.74 16.77 -3.65
N HIS A 69 1.66 16.29 -2.41
CA HIS A 69 1.18 17.08 -1.26
C HIS A 69 2.16 17.30 -0.07
N PRO A 70 3.51 17.19 -0.18
CA PRO A 70 4.40 17.46 0.96
C PRO A 70 4.22 18.83 1.62
N HIS A 71 3.86 19.85 0.82
CA HIS A 71 3.61 21.20 1.33
C HIS A 71 2.37 21.27 2.22
N LEU A 72 1.28 20.59 1.85
CA LEU A 72 0.06 20.49 2.67
C LEU A 72 0.30 19.65 3.92
N ALA A 73 1.07 18.57 3.81
CA ALA A 73 1.39 17.72 4.96
C ALA A 73 2.19 18.48 6.04
N ARG A 74 3.08 19.39 5.62
CA ARG A 74 3.76 20.32 6.52
C ARG A 74 2.80 21.29 7.20
N GLU A 75 1.85 21.87 6.46
CA GLU A 75 0.83 22.76 7.02
C GLU A 75 -0.02 22.05 8.08
N VAL A 76 -0.52 20.85 7.77
CA VAL A 76 -1.28 20.03 8.74
C VAL A 76 -0.45 19.73 9.98
N ARG A 77 0.84 19.38 9.82
CA ARG A 77 1.75 19.14 10.94
C ARG A 77 1.88 20.37 11.85
N GLU A 78 2.06 21.55 11.27
CA GLU A 78 2.22 22.80 12.01
C GLU A 78 0.93 23.14 12.78
N ARG A 79 -0.24 22.93 12.16
CA ARG A 79 -1.53 23.14 12.80
C ARG A 79 -1.79 22.15 13.94
N LEU A 80 -1.46 20.88 13.76
CA LEU A 80 -1.53 19.87 14.83
C LEU A 80 -0.58 20.22 15.99
N ALA A 81 0.65 20.61 15.71
CA ALA A 81 1.61 20.98 16.74
C ALA A 81 1.16 22.21 17.54
N ALA A 82 0.57 23.22 16.88
CA ALA A 82 0.02 24.41 17.54
C ALA A 82 -1.14 24.07 18.50
N GLU A 83 -1.86 22.98 18.24
CA GLU A 83 -2.99 22.50 19.06
C GLU A 83 -2.57 21.47 20.11
N GLY A 84 -1.26 21.22 20.28
CA GLY A 84 -0.70 20.38 21.34
C GLY A 84 -0.48 18.91 20.97
N PHE A 85 -0.71 18.50 19.72
CA PHE A 85 -0.44 17.13 19.28
C PHE A 85 1.04 16.89 18.99
N THR A 86 1.51 15.68 19.28
CA THR A 86 2.83 15.20 18.87
C THR A 86 2.74 14.49 17.52
N VAL A 87 3.21 15.14 16.46
CA VAL A 87 3.41 14.45 15.16
C VAL A 87 4.74 13.70 15.21
N VAL A 88 4.67 12.37 15.27
CA VAL A 88 5.83 11.51 15.60
C VAL A 88 6.84 11.42 14.47
N ASN A 89 6.39 11.47 13.22
CA ASN A 89 7.23 11.37 12.03
C ASN A 89 7.44 12.70 11.31
N ASN A 90 8.27 12.71 10.26
CA ASN A 90 8.43 13.86 9.37
C ASN A 90 7.59 13.67 8.09
N PRO A 91 6.36 14.22 8.03
CA PRO A 91 5.43 13.99 6.92
C PRO A 91 5.94 14.45 5.55
N VAL A 92 6.87 15.41 5.51
CA VAL A 92 7.49 15.88 4.25
C VAL A 92 8.42 14.82 3.66
N LYS A 93 9.00 13.98 4.51
CA LYS A 93 9.89 12.87 4.12
C LYS A 93 9.18 11.52 4.11
N SER A 94 8.09 11.38 4.86
CA SER A 94 7.28 10.17 4.94
C SER A 94 6.23 10.12 3.82
N ILE A 95 6.70 10.15 2.57
CA ILE A 95 5.87 9.91 1.39
C ILE A 95 5.50 8.43 1.38
N VAL A 96 4.21 8.12 1.21
CA VAL A 96 3.73 6.75 1.05
C VAL A 96 3.39 6.48 -0.40
N PHE A 97 3.60 5.23 -0.78
CA PHE A 97 3.13 4.65 -2.03
C PHE A 97 2.13 3.54 -1.71
N GLY A 98 1.42 3.05 -2.71
CA GLY A 98 0.54 1.90 -2.51
C GLY A 98 1.19 0.58 -2.16
N CYS A 99 2.51 0.56 -2.13
CA CYS A 99 3.31 -0.63 -1.93
C CYS A 99 4.44 -0.41 -0.90
N TRP A 100 4.46 0.75 -0.25
CA TRP A 100 5.45 1.12 0.75
C TRP A 100 4.92 2.25 1.64
N PHE A 101 4.98 2.04 2.95
CA PHE A 101 4.34 2.89 3.96
C PHE A 101 5.36 3.62 4.83
N SER A 102 6.51 3.96 4.24
CA SER A 102 7.60 4.69 4.89
C SER A 102 8.03 4.06 6.22
N ASP A 103 8.06 4.85 7.29
CA ASP A 103 8.45 4.50 8.66
C ASP A 103 7.29 3.95 9.52
N LEU A 104 6.09 3.74 8.94
CA LEU A 104 4.94 3.25 9.69
C LEU A 104 5.18 1.89 10.37
N PRO A 105 5.76 0.87 9.70
CA PRO A 105 5.99 -0.42 10.34
C PRO A 105 6.77 -0.33 11.66
N GLU A 106 7.70 0.64 11.75
CA GLU A 106 8.57 0.87 12.89
C GLU A 106 7.88 1.66 14.01
N ILE A 107 7.05 2.66 13.68
CA ILE A 107 6.48 3.59 14.67
C ILE A 107 5.02 3.31 15.04
N LYS A 108 4.36 2.34 14.38
CA LYS A 108 2.90 2.10 14.56
C LYS A 108 2.46 1.80 15.98
N ASN A 109 3.37 1.34 16.85
CA ASN A 109 3.09 1.06 18.27
C ASN A 109 3.28 2.30 19.16
N ASP A 110 3.80 3.41 18.61
CA ASP A 110 4.10 4.64 19.33
C ASP A 110 3.12 5.78 19.00
N VAL A 111 2.00 5.49 18.33
CA VAL A 111 1.02 6.48 17.88
C VAL A 111 -0.40 6.02 18.19
N ASP A 112 -1.28 6.98 18.47
CA ASP A 112 -2.69 6.74 18.78
C ASP A 112 -3.55 6.76 17.51
N ALA A 113 -3.10 7.43 16.46
CA ALA A 113 -3.77 7.51 15.17
C ALA A 113 -2.78 7.70 14.01
N VAL A 114 -3.25 7.39 12.80
CA VAL A 114 -2.53 7.68 11.55
C VAL A 114 -3.39 8.52 10.62
N ALA A 115 -2.76 9.46 9.91
CA ALA A 115 -3.43 10.26 8.90
C ALA A 115 -2.61 10.36 7.61
N VAL A 116 -3.28 10.52 6.48
CA VAL A 116 -2.64 10.80 5.18
C VAL A 116 -3.27 12.02 4.52
N VAL A 117 -2.42 12.96 4.06
CA VAL A 117 -2.84 14.05 3.19
C VAL A 117 -2.76 13.59 1.74
N ALA A 118 -3.88 13.13 1.21
CA ALA A 118 -4.00 12.62 -0.15
C ALA A 118 -5.47 12.54 -0.58
N GLY A 119 -5.70 12.58 -1.89
CA GLY A 119 -6.99 12.21 -2.45
C GLY A 119 -7.22 10.70 -2.48
N GLY A 120 -8.49 10.30 -2.34
CA GLY A 120 -8.92 8.91 -2.45
C GLY A 120 -8.57 8.02 -1.25
N LYS A 121 -9.24 6.88 -1.14
CA LYS A 121 -9.18 6.02 0.05
C LYS A 121 -7.93 5.14 0.18
N PHE A 122 -7.28 4.86 -0.95
CA PHE A 122 -6.40 3.72 -1.06
C PHE A 122 -5.15 3.80 -0.14
N HIS A 123 -4.49 4.97 -0.05
CA HIS A 123 -3.35 5.14 0.85
C HIS A 123 -3.76 5.05 2.32
N ALA A 124 -4.92 5.64 2.69
CA ALA A 124 -5.45 5.55 4.03
C ALA A 124 -5.73 4.09 4.41
N VAL A 125 -6.46 3.35 3.56
CA VAL A 125 -6.71 1.92 3.77
C VAL A 125 -5.39 1.15 3.91
N GLY A 126 -4.39 1.42 3.07
CA GLY A 126 -3.07 0.80 3.17
C GLY A 126 -2.37 1.06 4.50
N LEU A 127 -2.41 2.29 5.05
CA LEU A 127 -1.90 2.59 6.38
C LEU A 127 -2.61 1.74 7.45
N GLY A 128 -3.95 1.66 7.38
CA GLY A 128 -4.73 0.84 8.29
C GLY A 128 -4.42 -0.65 8.22
N LEU A 129 -4.10 -1.15 7.02
CA LEU A 129 -3.66 -2.53 6.84
C LEU A 129 -2.30 -2.79 7.51
N VAL A 130 -1.36 -1.85 7.42
CA VAL A 130 -0.04 -1.97 8.09
C VAL A 130 -0.17 -1.95 9.63
N THR A 131 -1.16 -1.23 10.15
CA THR A 131 -1.46 -1.17 11.59
C THR A 131 -2.31 -2.34 12.08
N GLY A 132 -2.73 -3.23 11.18
CA GLY A 132 -3.65 -4.33 11.49
C GLY A 132 -5.06 -3.87 11.85
N GLY A 133 -5.42 -2.62 11.53
CA GLY A 133 -6.73 -2.03 11.86
C GLY A 133 -6.92 -1.68 13.34
N ASN A 134 -5.84 -1.64 14.12
CA ASN A 134 -5.91 -1.47 15.58
C ASN A 134 -5.96 0.00 16.04
N ILE A 135 -5.63 0.95 15.16
CA ILE A 135 -5.64 2.38 15.46
C ILE A 135 -6.47 3.14 14.42
N PRO A 136 -7.13 4.25 14.80
CA PRO A 136 -7.87 5.11 13.88
C PRO A 136 -7.03 5.58 12.68
N VAL A 137 -7.68 5.62 11.52
CA VAL A 137 -7.05 5.95 10.24
C VAL A 137 -7.84 7.05 9.54
N TYR A 138 -7.16 8.16 9.24
CA TYR A 138 -7.80 9.32 8.61
C TYR A 138 -7.18 9.65 7.25
N GLY A 139 -8.02 10.10 6.32
CA GLY A 139 -7.58 10.76 5.10
C GLY A 139 -8.02 12.22 5.12
N ILE A 140 -7.09 13.13 4.88
CA ILE A 140 -7.35 14.56 4.69
C ILE A 140 -7.30 14.81 3.19
N ASP A 141 -8.46 14.95 2.57
CA ASP A 141 -8.58 15.01 1.11
C ASP A 141 -8.63 16.47 0.64
N PRO A 142 -7.55 16.98 -0.01
CA PRO A 142 -7.48 18.36 -0.45
C PRO A 142 -8.32 18.64 -1.70
N TYR A 143 -8.91 17.62 -2.33
CA TYR A 143 -9.81 17.77 -3.47
C TYR A 143 -11.26 17.83 -3.02
N LEU A 144 -11.63 17.03 -2.01
CA LEU A 144 -12.96 17.08 -1.40
C LEU A 144 -13.09 18.18 -0.35
N GLY A 145 -11.97 18.71 0.15
CA GLY A 145 -11.96 19.75 1.18
C GLY A 145 -12.59 19.25 2.48
N ARG A 146 -12.30 18.01 2.89
CA ARG A 146 -12.75 17.41 4.16
C ARG A 146 -11.81 16.30 4.62
N TYR A 147 -11.89 15.94 5.90
CA TYR A 147 -11.29 14.70 6.40
C TYR A 147 -12.32 13.56 6.37
N ILE A 148 -11.84 12.33 6.31
CA ILE A 148 -12.64 11.11 6.30
C ILE A 148 -11.99 10.10 7.26
N ASP A 149 -12.79 9.53 8.16
CA ASP A 149 -12.40 8.37 8.97
C ASP A 149 -12.55 7.09 8.12
N TYR A 150 -11.43 6.40 7.88
CA TYR A 150 -11.35 5.18 7.10
C TYR A 150 -11.31 3.91 7.97
N SER A 151 -11.44 4.02 9.29
CA SER A 151 -11.33 2.87 10.21
C SER A 151 -12.33 1.75 9.88
N ASP A 152 -13.58 2.11 9.57
CA ASP A 152 -14.61 1.15 9.15
C ASP A 152 -14.27 0.48 7.81
N GLU A 153 -13.71 1.24 6.87
CA GLU A 153 -13.31 0.72 5.56
C GLU A 153 -12.11 -0.23 5.69
N VAL A 154 -11.16 0.10 6.57
CA VAL A 154 -10.02 -0.77 6.92
C VAL A 154 -10.52 -2.07 7.52
N TYR A 155 -11.43 -2.02 8.49
CA TYR A 155 -12.03 -3.21 9.09
C TYR A 155 -12.73 -4.10 8.05
N ARG A 156 -13.55 -3.50 7.17
CA ARG A 156 -14.21 -4.23 6.06
C ARG A 156 -13.19 -4.87 5.12
N THR A 157 -12.14 -4.13 4.78
CA THR A 157 -11.05 -4.62 3.93
C THR A 157 -10.37 -5.83 4.58
N LEU A 158 -9.94 -5.70 5.84
CA LEU A 158 -9.33 -6.80 6.60
C LEU A 158 -10.22 -8.04 6.64
N LYS A 159 -11.53 -7.88 6.86
CA LYS A 159 -12.48 -9.01 6.84
C LYS A 159 -12.46 -9.77 5.51
N VAL A 160 -12.46 -9.05 4.38
CA VAL A 160 -12.34 -9.66 3.04
C VAL A 160 -11.00 -10.36 2.88
N ARG A 161 -9.91 -9.70 3.30
CA ARG A 161 -8.54 -10.21 3.19
C ARG A 161 -8.33 -11.48 4.01
N TYR A 162 -8.76 -11.51 5.27
CA TYR A 162 -8.77 -12.72 6.08
C TYR A 162 -9.60 -13.85 5.47
N GLY A 163 -10.75 -13.53 4.86
CA GLY A 163 -11.52 -14.51 4.10
C GLY A 163 -10.76 -15.13 2.93
N LYS A 164 -9.92 -14.33 2.23
CA LYS A 164 -9.05 -14.82 1.14
C LYS A 164 -7.90 -15.68 1.70
N ILE A 165 -7.28 -15.29 2.81
CA ILE A 165 -6.25 -16.08 3.52
C ILE A 165 -6.80 -17.46 3.88
N VAL A 166 -7.97 -17.51 4.55
CA VAL A 166 -8.59 -18.76 5.00
C VAL A 166 -8.92 -19.69 3.82
N LYS A 167 -9.43 -19.13 2.71
CA LYS A 167 -9.69 -19.92 1.49
C LYS A 167 -8.42 -20.54 0.90
N ALA A 168 -7.26 -19.91 1.08
CA ALA A 168 -6.00 -20.37 0.53
C ALA A 168 -5.23 -21.34 1.44
N MET A 169 -5.60 -21.48 2.72
CA MET A 169 -4.88 -22.33 3.69
C MET A 169 -4.73 -23.78 3.23
N ASN A 170 -5.75 -24.32 2.55
CA ASN A 170 -5.75 -25.70 2.07
C ASN A 170 -5.23 -25.85 0.63
N ALA A 171 -4.90 -24.74 -0.05
CA ALA A 171 -4.44 -24.78 -1.43
C ALA A 171 -3.09 -25.51 -1.55
N GLN A 172 -3.00 -26.45 -2.49
CA GLN A 172 -1.79 -27.20 -2.83
C GLN A 172 -1.08 -26.61 -4.03
N ASN A 173 -1.83 -26.08 -5.00
CA ASN A 173 -1.31 -25.64 -6.29
C ASN A 173 -1.44 -24.12 -6.43
N TRP A 174 -0.32 -23.45 -6.63
CA TRP A 174 -0.22 -22.00 -6.56
C TRP A 174 0.27 -21.38 -7.87
N LEU A 175 -0.38 -20.29 -8.30
CA LEU A 175 0.12 -19.43 -9.35
C LEU A 175 0.82 -18.21 -8.74
N LEU A 176 2.12 -18.08 -8.99
CA LEU A 176 2.92 -16.95 -8.54
C LEU A 176 3.11 -15.96 -9.70
N VAL A 177 2.46 -14.80 -9.60
CA VAL A 177 2.53 -13.73 -10.60
C VAL A 177 3.65 -12.77 -10.24
N VAL A 178 4.66 -12.70 -11.10
CA VAL A 178 5.88 -11.92 -10.92
C VAL A 178 5.81 -10.66 -11.78
N GLY A 179 6.04 -9.50 -11.16
CA GLY A 179 6.09 -8.21 -11.86
C GLY A 179 7.41 -8.00 -12.60
N SER A 180 7.43 -7.00 -13.49
CA SER A 180 8.64 -6.56 -14.20
C SER A 180 9.11 -5.17 -13.74
N ALA A 181 10.34 -4.81 -14.11
CA ALA A 181 10.97 -3.51 -13.79
C ALA A 181 10.86 -3.14 -12.29
N GLY A 182 10.32 -1.97 -11.95
CA GLY A 182 10.15 -1.53 -10.55
C GLY A 182 9.13 -2.33 -9.73
N GLN A 183 8.40 -3.27 -10.35
CA GLN A 183 7.54 -4.23 -9.66
C GLN A 183 8.18 -5.62 -9.52
N TYR A 184 9.38 -5.84 -10.08
CA TYR A 184 10.12 -7.07 -9.87
C TYR A 184 10.85 -7.02 -8.53
N ARG A 185 10.52 -7.96 -7.63
CA ARG A 185 11.06 -8.03 -6.26
C ARG A 185 11.66 -9.41 -6.02
N PRO A 186 12.89 -9.68 -6.48
CA PRO A 186 13.47 -11.02 -6.45
C PRO A 186 13.50 -11.63 -5.04
N ALA A 187 13.83 -10.84 -4.01
CA ALA A 187 13.85 -11.31 -2.63
C ALA A 187 12.46 -11.74 -2.12
N ILE A 188 11.40 -11.01 -2.47
CA ILE A 188 10.02 -11.37 -2.09
C ILE A 188 9.55 -12.60 -2.86
N VAL A 189 9.82 -12.65 -4.17
CA VAL A 189 9.52 -13.81 -5.02
C VAL A 189 10.20 -15.05 -4.46
N GLU A 190 11.47 -14.96 -4.09
CA GLU A 190 12.24 -16.08 -3.56
C GLU A 190 11.72 -16.52 -2.19
N ARG A 191 11.48 -15.56 -1.27
CA ARG A 191 10.90 -15.86 0.04
C ARG A 191 9.56 -16.59 -0.09
N VAL A 192 8.62 -16.05 -0.85
CA VAL A 192 7.31 -16.69 -1.05
C VAL A 192 7.45 -18.07 -1.69
N SER A 193 8.32 -18.21 -2.70
CA SER A 193 8.55 -19.50 -3.37
C SER A 193 9.14 -20.55 -2.43
N SER A 194 10.10 -20.16 -1.59
CA SER A 194 10.76 -21.03 -0.63
C SER A 194 9.79 -21.50 0.46
N GLU A 195 8.99 -20.58 1.01
CA GLU A 195 8.04 -20.90 2.08
C GLU A 195 6.89 -21.79 1.60
N LEU A 196 6.41 -21.57 0.37
CA LEU A 196 5.42 -22.43 -0.27
C LEU A 196 6.00 -23.84 -0.54
N ARG A 197 7.15 -23.95 -1.21
CA ARG A 197 7.77 -25.27 -1.51
C ARG A 197 8.18 -26.02 -0.26
N GLY A 198 8.69 -25.32 0.76
CA GLY A 198 9.06 -25.92 2.05
C GLY A 198 7.87 -26.51 2.81
N ARG A 199 6.64 -26.18 2.40
CA ARG A 199 5.38 -26.74 2.91
C ARG A 199 4.67 -27.61 1.86
N GLU A 200 5.47 -28.19 0.97
CA GLU A 200 5.03 -29.16 -0.04
C GLU A 200 3.95 -28.61 -0.99
N LYS A 201 3.98 -27.29 -1.23
CA LYS A 201 3.10 -26.63 -2.20
C LYS A 201 3.74 -26.62 -3.57
N GLU A 202 2.95 -26.95 -4.58
CA GLU A 202 3.35 -26.84 -5.98
C GLU A 202 3.14 -25.41 -6.49
N ILE A 203 4.09 -24.93 -7.29
CA ILE A 203 4.08 -23.53 -7.76
C ILE A 203 4.41 -23.46 -9.24
N VAL A 204 3.54 -22.79 -10.00
CA VAL A 204 3.86 -22.28 -11.35
C VAL A 204 4.13 -20.78 -11.25
N LYS A 205 5.25 -20.34 -11.83
CA LYS A 205 5.61 -18.92 -11.90
C LYS A 205 5.28 -18.37 -13.27
N THR A 206 4.67 -17.19 -13.31
CA THR A 206 4.47 -16.42 -14.53
C THR A 206 5.00 -15.00 -14.35
N VAL A 207 5.49 -14.40 -15.43
CA VAL A 207 5.98 -13.02 -15.43
C VAL A 207 5.04 -12.19 -16.29
N ALA A 208 4.56 -11.08 -15.76
CA ALA A 208 3.71 -10.16 -16.50
C ALA A 208 4.06 -8.71 -16.17
N THR A 209 4.12 -7.88 -17.20
CA THR A 209 4.29 -6.44 -17.05
C THR A 209 2.99 -5.76 -16.66
N TYR A 210 1.88 -6.20 -17.23
CA TYR A 210 0.54 -5.70 -16.93
C TYR A 210 -0.34 -6.89 -16.57
N ILE A 211 -1.03 -6.79 -15.42
CA ILE A 211 -1.97 -7.80 -14.95
C ILE A 211 -3.35 -7.16 -14.93
N SER A 212 -4.28 -7.76 -15.67
CA SER A 212 -5.71 -7.48 -15.62
C SER A 212 -6.45 -8.73 -15.13
N GLN A 213 -7.73 -8.56 -14.80
CA GLN A 213 -8.59 -9.70 -14.50
C GLN A 213 -8.67 -10.68 -15.67
N ASP A 214 -8.81 -10.19 -16.91
CA ASP A 214 -8.89 -11.04 -18.11
C ASP A 214 -7.63 -11.86 -18.32
N LEU A 215 -6.45 -11.23 -18.22
CA LEU A 215 -5.19 -11.96 -18.35
C LEU A 215 -5.01 -13.00 -17.24
N LEU A 216 -5.47 -12.70 -16.03
CA LEU A 216 -5.41 -13.65 -14.93
C LEU A 216 -6.38 -14.82 -15.15
N LEU A 217 -7.56 -14.58 -15.76
CA LEU A 217 -8.47 -15.66 -16.17
C LEU A 217 -7.83 -16.56 -17.23
N ASP A 218 -7.10 -15.99 -18.20
CA ASP A 218 -6.40 -16.77 -19.22
C ASP A 218 -5.24 -17.61 -18.64
N MET A 219 -4.62 -17.13 -17.56
CA MET A 219 -3.57 -17.87 -16.83
C MET A 219 -4.14 -18.90 -15.85
N ASP A 220 -5.38 -18.71 -15.42
CA ASP A 220 -6.07 -19.57 -14.46
C ASP A 220 -6.59 -20.84 -15.13
N ASN A 221 -6.57 -21.95 -14.39
CA ASN A 221 -7.10 -23.24 -14.83
C ASN A 221 -7.43 -24.10 -13.60
N ASP A 222 -8.06 -25.26 -13.79
CA ASP A 222 -8.50 -26.13 -12.69
C ASP A 222 -7.38 -26.62 -11.76
N TRP A 223 -6.13 -26.59 -12.21
CA TRP A 223 -4.98 -26.94 -11.37
C TRP A 223 -4.69 -25.85 -10.33
N VAL A 224 -4.85 -24.56 -10.67
CA VAL A 224 -4.54 -23.45 -9.75
C VAL A 224 -5.61 -23.32 -8.67
N GLU A 225 -5.22 -23.31 -7.40
CA GLU A 225 -6.15 -23.17 -6.26
C GLU A 225 -6.02 -21.84 -5.54
N ALA A 226 -4.82 -21.24 -5.56
CA ALA A 226 -4.55 -19.93 -5.00
C ALA A 226 -3.51 -19.16 -5.82
N ILE A 227 -3.59 -17.83 -5.77
CA ILE A 227 -2.79 -16.92 -6.60
C ILE A 227 -2.08 -15.92 -5.69
N VAL A 228 -0.79 -15.69 -5.92
CA VAL A 228 -0.02 -14.64 -5.21
C VAL A 228 0.50 -13.61 -6.20
N ILE A 229 0.20 -12.35 -5.93
CA ILE A 229 0.68 -11.21 -6.71
C ILE A 229 1.91 -10.61 -6.03
N THR A 230 3.10 -10.88 -6.57
CA THR A 230 4.36 -10.32 -6.05
C THR A 230 4.73 -8.96 -6.68
N SER A 231 3.88 -8.45 -7.57
CA SER A 231 4.08 -7.21 -8.33
C SER A 231 3.54 -5.97 -7.61
N CYS A 232 2.46 -5.34 -8.11
CA CYS A 232 1.76 -4.25 -7.43
C CYS A 232 0.77 -4.83 -6.42
N PRO A 233 0.91 -4.56 -5.11
CA PRO A 233 0.02 -5.15 -4.10
C PRO A 233 -1.41 -4.60 -4.18
N ARG A 234 -1.62 -3.47 -4.86
CA ARG A 234 -2.96 -2.91 -5.11
C ARG A 234 -3.86 -3.87 -5.87
N LEU A 235 -3.28 -4.64 -6.80
CA LEU A 235 -4.04 -5.56 -7.64
C LEU A 235 -4.80 -6.57 -6.80
N ALA A 236 -4.17 -7.14 -5.77
CA ALA A 236 -4.83 -8.11 -4.90
C ALA A 236 -5.97 -7.50 -4.08
N LEU A 237 -5.85 -6.22 -3.69
CA LEU A 237 -6.80 -5.51 -2.84
C LEU A 237 -7.97 -4.87 -3.60
N GLU A 238 -7.70 -4.38 -4.82
CA GLU A 238 -8.63 -3.62 -5.65
C GLU A 238 -9.02 -4.48 -6.86
N ASP A 239 -8.24 -4.41 -7.95
CA ASP A 239 -8.57 -4.93 -9.28
C ASP A 239 -8.94 -6.42 -9.31
N LEU A 240 -8.34 -7.23 -8.44
CA LEU A 240 -8.51 -8.69 -8.38
C LEU A 240 -9.19 -9.17 -7.09
N SER A 241 -9.73 -8.24 -6.28
CA SER A 241 -10.39 -8.58 -5.03
C SER A 241 -11.63 -9.46 -5.26
N SER A 242 -12.35 -9.20 -6.34
CA SER A 242 -13.51 -9.97 -6.80
C SER A 242 -13.17 -11.23 -7.59
N PHE A 243 -11.88 -11.53 -7.82
CA PHE A 243 -11.48 -12.71 -8.57
C PHE A 243 -12.03 -14.00 -7.90
N PRO A 244 -12.50 -15.00 -8.67
CA PRO A 244 -13.16 -16.18 -8.12
C PRO A 244 -12.29 -16.96 -7.13
N LYS A 245 -11.00 -17.12 -7.44
CA LYS A 245 -9.99 -17.77 -6.59
C LYS A 245 -9.35 -16.77 -5.62
N PRO A 246 -8.76 -17.23 -4.49
CA PRO A 246 -8.07 -16.34 -3.58
C PRO A 246 -6.82 -15.74 -4.24
N VAL A 247 -6.85 -14.41 -4.44
CA VAL A 247 -5.71 -13.62 -4.89
C VAL A 247 -5.12 -12.89 -3.69
N LEU A 248 -3.87 -13.20 -3.37
CA LEU A 248 -3.17 -12.76 -2.17
C LEU A 248 -2.00 -11.83 -2.51
N THR A 249 -1.69 -10.95 -1.57
CA THR A 249 -0.38 -10.30 -1.45
C THR A 249 0.64 -11.27 -0.85
N PRO A 250 1.95 -10.98 -0.93
CA PRO A 250 2.99 -11.83 -0.35
C PRO A 250 2.82 -12.06 1.15
N GLY A 251 2.54 -11.01 1.93
CA GLY A 251 2.32 -11.15 3.39
C GLY A 251 1.17 -12.11 3.71
N GLU A 252 0.06 -11.99 2.99
CA GLU A 252 -1.11 -12.87 3.15
C GLU A 252 -0.84 -14.32 2.73
N ALA A 253 -0.08 -14.53 1.67
CA ALA A 253 0.34 -15.87 1.25
C ALA A 253 1.17 -16.55 2.33
N LEU A 254 2.13 -15.82 2.92
CA LEU A 254 2.96 -16.31 4.02
C LEU A 254 2.13 -16.63 5.27
N ILE A 255 1.12 -15.81 5.60
CA ILE A 255 0.17 -16.11 6.67
C ILE A 255 -0.63 -17.39 6.35
N SER A 256 -1.14 -17.52 5.12
CA SER A 256 -2.02 -18.64 4.73
C SER A 256 -1.35 -20.00 4.86
N VAL A 257 -0.03 -20.07 4.69
CA VAL A 257 0.74 -21.32 4.84
C VAL A 257 1.38 -21.45 6.23
N GLY A 258 1.13 -20.52 7.15
CA GLY A 258 1.72 -20.57 8.50
C GLY A 258 3.21 -20.25 8.55
N ALA A 259 3.73 -19.46 7.59
CA ALA A 259 5.06 -18.86 7.68
C ALA A 259 5.06 -17.57 8.52
N LEU A 260 3.91 -16.93 8.66
CA LEU A 260 3.67 -15.80 9.54
C LEU A 260 2.46 -16.09 10.45
N PRO A 261 2.41 -15.52 11.68
CA PRO A 261 1.28 -15.68 12.58
C PRO A 261 -0.03 -15.15 11.97
N PHE A 262 -1.14 -15.84 12.21
CA PHE A 262 -2.45 -15.46 11.65
C PHE A 262 -2.98 -14.15 12.23
N GLU A 263 -2.71 -13.89 13.50
CA GLU A 263 -3.15 -12.71 14.24
C GLU A 263 -2.42 -11.44 13.79
N SER A 264 -1.26 -11.60 13.12
CA SER A 264 -0.42 -10.50 12.66
C SER A 264 -0.65 -10.26 11.17
N TYR A 265 -1.70 -9.53 10.81
CA TYR A 265 -1.91 -9.16 9.41
C TYR A 265 -0.70 -8.37 8.87
N VAL A 266 -0.12 -8.84 7.76
CA VAL A 266 1.06 -8.24 7.13
C VAL A 266 0.69 -7.74 5.75
N PHE A 267 0.98 -6.45 5.50
CA PHE A 267 0.78 -5.82 4.21
C PHE A 267 1.93 -4.87 3.85
N PRO A 268 2.39 -4.85 2.58
CA PRO A 268 2.07 -5.80 1.51
C PRO A 268 2.97 -7.04 1.48
N TRP A 269 4.16 -6.98 2.10
CA TRP A 269 5.27 -7.90 1.85
C TRP A 269 5.52 -8.90 2.97
#